data_AF-A0A2G9PI67-F1
#
_entry.id   AF-A0A2G9PI67-F1
#
_cell.length_a   1.000
_cell.length_b   1.000
_cell.length_c   1.000
_cell.angle_alpha   90.00
_cell.angle_beta   90.00
_cell.angle_gamma   90.00
#
_symmetry.space_group_name_H-M   'P 1'
#
loop_
_entity.id
_entity.type
_entity.pdbx_description
1 polymer ?
#
loop_
_entity_poly.entity_id
_entity_poly.type
_entity_poly.pdbx_seq_one_letter_code
_entity_poly.pdbx_strand_id
1 'polypeptide(L)'
;MYLQTAKLSEVHDLCASLLSKVPRGWSRDFINDRIKKLGGDTPFNLFLKKELQHLTSVLSEIRRSLHVIKDSLESPDTFGDQLSDPNAITIVHDLYHKKAPTQWFKMEWSFPCPSDWSISSWIQDLQQRVAHFEKILQLGREKTPTYWLGAFHNPKGLLSLLKQEAIRRYSERTGNAESVVFKTEITQRDKE
;
A
#
# COMPACT_ATOMS: atom_id res chain seq x y z
N MET A 1 -23.27 16.45 -25.15
CA MET A 1 -21.91 16.94 -25.50
C MET A 1 -21.30 17.79 -24.40
N TYR A 2 -21.76 19.02 -24.11
CA TYR A 2 -21.19 19.89 -23.07
C TYR A 2 -21.08 19.27 -21.65
N LEU A 3 -22.12 18.57 -21.19
CA LEU A 3 -22.11 17.90 -19.88
C LEU A 3 -21.14 16.70 -19.79
N GLN A 4 -20.78 16.08 -20.92
CA GLN A 4 -19.75 15.04 -20.94
C GLN A 4 -18.35 15.68 -20.91
N THR A 5 -18.14 16.75 -21.67
CA THR A 5 -16.86 17.48 -21.71
C THR A 5 -16.51 18.11 -20.36
N ALA A 6 -17.48 18.76 -19.70
CA ALA A 6 -17.27 19.38 -18.37
C ALA A 6 -16.86 18.33 -17.32
N LYS A 7 -17.47 17.16 -17.34
CA LYS A 7 -17.17 16.10 -16.38
C LYS A 7 -15.86 15.36 -16.66
N LEU A 8 -15.42 15.30 -17.93
CA LEU A 8 -14.09 14.80 -18.28
C LEU A 8 -12.98 15.75 -17.82
N SER A 9 -13.25 17.07 -17.85
CA SER A 9 -12.36 18.07 -17.23
C SER A 9 -12.21 17.86 -15.72
N GLU A 10 -13.30 17.55 -15.00
CA GLU A 10 -13.23 17.25 -13.56
C GLU A 10 -12.36 16.02 -13.26
N VAL A 11 -12.43 14.98 -14.11
CA VAL A 11 -11.59 13.78 -13.96
C VAL A 11 -10.12 14.10 -14.24
N HIS A 12 -9.83 14.95 -15.23
CA HIS A 12 -8.47 15.42 -15.51
C HIS A 12 -7.88 16.17 -14.30
N ASP A 13 -8.62 17.15 -13.77
CA ASP A 13 -8.20 17.93 -12.60
C ASP A 13 -8.02 17.03 -11.36
N LEU A 14 -8.90 16.04 -11.19
CA LEU A 14 -8.76 15.03 -10.15
C LEU A 14 -7.47 14.22 -10.33
N CYS A 15 -7.17 13.72 -11.53
CA CYS A 15 -5.93 12.99 -11.80
C CYS A 15 -4.68 13.84 -11.48
N ALA A 16 -4.65 15.10 -11.90
CA ALA A 16 -3.57 16.03 -11.60
C ALA A 16 -3.40 16.25 -10.08
N SER A 17 -4.52 16.44 -9.36
CA SER A 17 -4.55 16.56 -7.90
C SER A 17 -4.02 15.30 -7.20
N LEU A 18 -4.45 14.11 -7.65
CA LEU A 18 -4.02 12.83 -7.10
C LEU A 18 -2.53 12.58 -7.34
N LEU A 19 -2.00 12.88 -8.52
CA LEU A 19 -0.56 12.73 -8.83
C LEU A 19 0.34 13.49 -7.85
N SER A 20 -0.12 14.65 -7.36
CA SER A 20 0.60 15.43 -6.34
C SER A 20 0.55 14.82 -4.94
N LYS A 21 -0.46 13.99 -4.65
CA LYS A 21 -0.73 13.43 -3.32
C LYS A 21 -0.28 11.97 -3.15
N VAL A 22 -0.24 11.19 -4.23
CA VAL A 22 0.24 9.79 -4.17
C VAL A 22 1.67 9.81 -3.62
N PRO A 23 1.98 9.11 -2.52
CA PRO A 23 3.33 9.13 -1.95
C PRO A 23 4.32 8.47 -2.90
N ARG A 24 5.58 8.92 -2.91
CA ARG A 24 6.63 8.25 -3.69
C ARG A 24 7.02 6.95 -2.98
N GLY A 25 7.20 5.88 -3.75
CA GLY A 25 7.78 4.65 -3.24
C GLY A 25 9.29 4.76 -3.06
N TRP A 26 9.94 3.61 -2.86
CA TRP A 26 11.39 3.54 -2.63
C TRP A 26 12.12 2.96 -3.83
N SER A 27 13.36 3.39 -4.07
CA SER A 27 14.22 2.70 -5.03
C SER A 27 14.66 1.35 -4.45
N ARG A 28 14.94 0.39 -5.34
CA ARG A 28 15.48 -0.93 -4.95
C ARG A 28 16.78 -0.78 -4.14
N ASP A 29 17.64 0.14 -4.56
CA ASP A 29 18.93 0.40 -3.91
C ASP A 29 18.73 0.99 -2.51
N PHE A 30 17.81 1.95 -2.36
CA PHE A 30 17.48 2.51 -1.05
C PHE A 30 16.97 1.43 -0.10
N ILE A 31 16.06 0.55 -0.54
CA ILE A 31 15.56 -0.56 0.29
C ILE A 31 16.73 -1.46 0.69
N ASN A 32 17.58 -1.87 -0.25
CA ASN A 32 18.71 -2.76 0.04
C ASN A 32 19.68 -2.14 1.06
N ASP A 33 20.03 -0.87 0.89
CA ASP A 33 20.92 -0.14 1.79
C ASP A 33 20.35 -0.01 3.20
N ARG A 34 19.03 0.25 3.30
CA ARG A 34 18.35 0.32 4.59
C ARG A 34 18.31 -1.05 5.28
N ILE A 35 17.96 -2.10 4.55
CA ILE A 35 17.94 -3.46 5.08
C ILE A 35 19.33 -3.88 5.60
N LYS A 36 20.40 -3.55 4.86
CA LYS A 36 21.78 -3.80 5.31
C LYS A 36 22.09 -3.10 6.63
N LYS A 37 21.66 -1.84 6.79
CA LYS A 37 21.81 -1.07 8.04
C LYS A 37 20.99 -1.64 9.20
N LEU A 38 19.89 -2.32 8.91
CA LEU A 38 19.00 -2.96 9.90
C LEU A 38 19.40 -4.39 10.26
N GLY A 39 20.67 -4.78 10.04
CA GLY A 39 21.18 -6.10 10.38
C GLY A 39 21.11 -7.15 9.26
N GLY A 40 20.89 -6.72 8.01
CA GLY A 40 20.98 -7.59 6.83
C GLY A 40 19.75 -8.49 6.65
N ASP A 41 19.94 -9.66 6.04
CA ASP A 41 18.87 -10.56 5.59
C ASP A 41 18.28 -11.42 6.72
N THR A 42 17.85 -10.78 7.81
CA THR A 42 17.04 -11.46 8.84
C THR A 42 15.67 -11.84 8.28
N PRO A 43 14.97 -12.85 8.84
CA PRO A 43 13.63 -13.21 8.40
C PRO A 43 12.68 -12.00 8.35
N PHE A 44 12.72 -11.13 9.37
CA PHE A 44 11.91 -9.91 9.42
C PHE A 44 12.25 -8.95 8.29
N ASN A 45 13.54 -8.73 8.04
CA ASN A 45 13.99 -7.80 7.00
C ASN A 45 13.66 -8.32 5.59
N LEU A 46 13.75 -9.63 5.36
CA LEU A 46 13.32 -10.25 4.10
C LEU A 46 11.81 -10.13 3.89
N PHE A 47 11.01 -10.31 4.94
CA PHE A 47 9.57 -10.05 4.91
C PHE A 47 9.28 -8.57 4.59
N LEU A 48 9.90 -7.65 5.32
CA LEU A 48 9.76 -6.20 5.13
C LEU A 48 10.14 -5.78 3.71
N LYS A 49 11.22 -6.33 3.16
CA LYS A 49 11.68 -6.08 1.79
C LYS A 49 10.61 -6.44 0.75
N LYS A 50 9.93 -7.59 0.91
CA LYS A 50 8.85 -8.02 0.02
C LYS A 50 7.64 -7.09 0.11
N GLU A 51 7.26 -6.69 1.32
CA GLU A 51 6.15 -5.75 1.56
C GLU A 51 6.43 -4.37 0.93
N LEU A 52 7.65 -3.83 1.10
CA LEU A 52 8.08 -2.57 0.48
C LEU A 52 8.08 -2.64 -1.05
N GLN A 53 8.57 -3.76 -1.61
CA GLN A 53 8.57 -3.98 -3.06
C GLN A 53 7.15 -4.02 -3.62
N HIS A 54 6.24 -4.72 -2.93
CA HIS A 54 4.83 -4.79 -3.32
C HIS A 54 4.20 -3.39 -3.30
N LEU A 55 4.29 -2.66 -2.19
CA LEU A 55 3.72 -1.32 -2.09
C LEU A 55 4.34 -0.36 -3.11
N THR A 56 5.65 -0.44 -3.36
CA THR A 56 6.32 0.36 -4.41
C THR A 56 5.75 0.07 -5.80
N SER A 57 5.47 -1.20 -6.11
CA SER A 57 4.86 -1.60 -7.37
C SER A 57 3.46 -1.02 -7.52
N VAL A 58 2.65 -1.08 -6.46
CA VAL A 58 1.29 -0.52 -6.44
C VAL A 58 1.32 0.99 -6.66
N LEU A 59 2.17 1.72 -5.92
CA LEU A 59 2.31 3.17 -6.07
C LEU A 59 2.75 3.57 -7.49
N SER A 60 3.60 2.75 -8.11
CA SER A 60 4.08 2.97 -9.49
C SER A 60 2.94 2.78 -10.50
N GLU A 61 2.12 1.74 -10.31
CA GLU A 61 0.99 1.45 -11.18
C GLU A 61 -0.14 2.48 -11.06
N ILE A 62 -0.43 2.95 -9.84
CA ILE A 62 -1.36 4.06 -9.60
C ILE A 62 -0.89 5.31 -10.35
N ARG A 63 0.39 5.68 -10.22
CA ARG A 63 0.95 6.83 -10.95
C ARG A 63 0.87 6.65 -12.46
N ARG A 64 1.24 5.46 -12.96
CA ARG A 64 1.21 5.15 -14.40
C ARG A 64 -0.20 5.31 -14.95
N SER A 65 -1.19 4.70 -14.31
CA SER A 65 -2.60 4.80 -14.72
C SER A 65 -3.13 6.24 -14.67
N LEU A 66 -2.81 7.01 -13.62
CA LEU A 66 -3.17 8.42 -13.53
C LEU A 66 -2.56 9.28 -14.65
N HIS A 67 -1.29 9.06 -15.01
CA HIS A 67 -0.63 9.74 -16.13
C HIS A 67 -1.31 9.39 -17.45
N VAL A 68 -1.49 8.11 -17.76
CA VAL A 68 -2.16 7.66 -18.99
C VAL A 68 -3.54 8.31 -19.13
N ILE A 69 -4.34 8.30 -18.07
CA ILE A 69 -5.68 8.89 -18.08
C ILE A 69 -5.61 10.40 -18.28
N LYS A 70 -4.77 11.10 -17.52
CA LYS A 70 -4.62 12.56 -17.61
C LYS A 70 -4.19 12.98 -19.01
N ASP A 71 -3.15 12.36 -19.55
CA ASP A 71 -2.56 12.73 -20.84
C ASP A 71 -3.51 12.37 -22.00
N SER A 72 -4.28 11.27 -21.88
CA SER A 72 -5.33 10.93 -22.86
C SER A 72 -6.44 11.98 -22.88
N LEU A 73 -6.82 12.53 -21.71
CA LEU A 73 -7.84 13.58 -21.60
C LEU A 73 -7.39 14.94 -22.19
N GLU A 74 -6.08 15.18 -22.28
CA GLU A 74 -5.51 16.39 -22.91
C GLU A 74 -5.53 16.33 -24.45
N SER A 75 -5.66 15.13 -25.03
CA SER A 75 -5.72 14.90 -26.48
C SER A 75 -7.06 14.24 -26.89
N PRO A 76 -8.20 14.96 -26.84
CA PRO A 76 -9.53 14.39 -27.07
C PRO A 76 -9.68 13.62 -28.38
N ASP A 77 -8.97 14.05 -29.44
CA ASP A 77 -9.03 13.45 -30.78
C ASP A 77 -8.46 12.02 -30.84
N THR A 78 -7.64 11.62 -29.86
CA THR A 78 -7.07 10.26 -29.73
C THR A 78 -7.50 9.57 -28.43
N PHE A 79 -8.44 10.16 -27.69
CA PHE A 79 -8.89 9.65 -26.38
C PHE A 79 -9.40 8.20 -26.44
N GLY A 80 -10.19 7.86 -27.47
CA GLY A 80 -10.70 6.50 -27.67
C GLY A 80 -9.60 5.48 -27.97
N ASP A 81 -8.57 5.88 -28.72
CA ASP A 81 -7.48 5.00 -29.10
C ASP A 81 -6.49 4.80 -27.94
N GLN A 82 -6.24 5.83 -27.13
CA GLN A 82 -5.32 5.78 -25.99
C GLN A 82 -5.89 5.04 -24.76
N LEU A 83 -7.22 5.02 -24.58
CA LEU A 83 -7.91 4.34 -23.47
C LEU A 83 -8.63 3.05 -23.90
N SER A 84 -8.04 2.29 -24.82
CA SER A 84 -8.57 0.99 -25.22
C SER A 84 -8.45 -0.09 -24.14
N ASP A 85 -7.62 0.13 -23.11
CA ASP A 85 -7.48 -0.80 -21.98
C ASP A 85 -8.75 -0.81 -21.10
N PRO A 86 -9.47 -1.95 -21.00
CA PRO A 86 -10.66 -2.06 -20.14
C PRO A 86 -10.41 -1.68 -18.67
N ASN A 87 -9.18 -1.89 -18.18
CA ASN A 87 -8.81 -1.49 -16.83
C ASN A 87 -8.74 0.02 -16.68
N ALA A 88 -8.18 0.73 -17.66
CA ALA A 88 -8.13 2.18 -17.67
C ALA A 88 -9.55 2.78 -17.74
N ILE A 89 -10.44 2.22 -18.55
CA ILE A 89 -11.86 2.62 -18.61
C ILE A 89 -12.54 2.45 -17.25
N THR A 90 -12.29 1.32 -16.57
CA THR A 90 -12.84 1.06 -15.22
C THR A 90 -12.31 2.10 -14.21
N ILE A 91 -11.01 2.43 -14.26
CA ILE A 91 -10.42 3.44 -13.38
C ILE A 91 -11.04 4.81 -13.64
N VAL A 92 -11.21 5.22 -14.90
CA VAL A 92 -11.88 6.48 -15.27
C VAL A 92 -13.30 6.53 -14.70
N HIS A 93 -14.05 5.45 -14.84
CA HIS A 93 -15.41 5.34 -14.30
C HIS A 93 -15.41 5.48 -12.77
N ASP A 94 -14.51 4.79 -12.06
CA ASP A 94 -14.43 4.88 -10.60
C ASP A 94 -14.04 6.29 -10.12
N LEU A 95 -13.08 6.93 -10.80
CA LEU A 95 -12.64 8.30 -10.51
C LEU A 95 -13.73 9.33 -10.79
N TYR A 96 -14.50 9.15 -11.87
CA TYR A 96 -15.67 9.97 -12.17
C TYR A 96 -16.70 9.95 -11.03
N HIS A 97 -16.87 8.80 -10.38
CA HIS A 97 -17.72 8.65 -9.21
C HIS A 97 -17.03 8.98 -7.88
N LYS A 98 -15.80 9.52 -7.91
CA LYS A 98 -14.97 9.85 -6.73
C LYS A 98 -14.72 8.65 -5.81
N LYS A 99 -14.72 7.44 -6.37
CA LYS A 99 -14.48 6.18 -5.67
C LYS A 99 -13.03 5.74 -5.83
N ALA A 100 -12.55 4.97 -4.87
CA ALA A 100 -11.30 4.24 -5.01
C ALA A 100 -11.39 3.27 -6.20
N PRO A 101 -10.46 3.31 -7.17
CA PRO A 101 -10.49 2.41 -8.30
C PRO A 101 -10.37 0.94 -7.89
N THR A 102 -11.34 0.16 -8.34
CA THR A 102 -11.44 -1.28 -8.06
C THR A 102 -10.22 -2.04 -8.57
N GLN A 103 -9.63 -1.57 -9.68
CA GLN A 103 -8.42 -2.16 -10.25
C GLN A 103 -7.20 -2.00 -9.35
N TRP A 104 -7.01 -0.83 -8.74
CA TRP A 104 -5.92 -0.63 -7.77
C TRP A 104 -6.13 -1.48 -6.52
N PHE A 105 -7.38 -1.60 -6.07
CA PHE A 105 -7.72 -2.44 -4.92
C PHE A 105 -7.34 -3.91 -5.13
N LYS A 106 -7.69 -4.47 -6.30
CA LYS A 106 -7.42 -5.86 -6.67
C LYS A 106 -5.93 -6.21 -6.69
N MET A 107 -5.06 -5.22 -6.95
CA MET A 107 -3.61 -5.42 -6.92
C MET A 107 -3.09 -5.62 -5.49
N GLU A 108 -3.72 -4.97 -4.52
CA GLU A 108 -3.29 -5.01 -3.11
C GLU A 108 -3.99 -6.09 -2.30
N TRP A 109 -5.26 -6.37 -2.58
CA TRP A 109 -6.06 -7.24 -1.74
C TRP A 109 -6.94 -8.17 -2.54
N SER A 110 -7.06 -9.41 -2.07
CA SER A 110 -7.88 -10.46 -2.70
C SER A 110 -9.36 -10.40 -2.33
N PHE A 111 -9.78 -9.41 -1.54
CA PHE A 111 -11.20 -9.19 -1.20
C PHE A 111 -11.77 -8.04 -2.04
N PRO A 112 -13.10 -7.93 -2.18
CA PRO A 112 -13.69 -6.86 -2.98
C PRO A 112 -13.49 -5.50 -2.32
N CYS A 113 -13.23 -4.47 -3.15
CA CYS A 113 -13.19 -3.08 -2.69
C CYS A 113 -14.55 -2.70 -2.06
N PRO A 114 -14.56 -2.16 -0.84
CA PRO A 114 -15.75 -1.53 -0.26
C PRO A 114 -16.36 -0.51 -1.23
N SER A 115 -17.68 -0.58 -1.41
CA SER A 115 -18.41 0.16 -2.45
C SER A 115 -18.51 1.68 -2.18
N ASP A 116 -18.21 2.07 -0.95
CA ASP A 116 -18.26 3.41 -0.36
C ASP A 116 -16.86 4.01 -0.10
N TRP A 117 -15.78 3.30 -0.44
CA TRP A 117 -14.42 3.83 -0.23
C TRP A 117 -14.15 4.99 -1.19
N SER A 118 -14.05 6.20 -0.65
CA SER A 118 -13.74 7.38 -1.43
C SER A 118 -12.29 7.39 -1.92
N ILE A 119 -12.03 8.00 -3.07
CA ILE A 119 -10.66 8.16 -3.58
C ILE A 119 -9.77 8.94 -2.62
N SER A 120 -10.32 9.95 -1.92
CA SER A 120 -9.58 10.74 -0.94
C SER A 120 -9.11 9.88 0.25
N SER A 121 -10.01 9.06 0.78
CA SER A 121 -9.69 8.13 1.88
C SER A 121 -8.65 7.09 1.44
N TRP A 122 -8.72 6.62 0.21
CA TRP A 122 -7.74 5.69 -0.37
C TRP A 122 -6.34 6.30 -0.44
N ILE A 123 -6.21 7.53 -0.94
CA ILE A 123 -4.92 8.22 -0.98
C ILE A 123 -4.37 8.47 0.43
N GLN A 124 -5.24 8.84 1.38
CA GLN A 124 -4.83 9.01 2.78
C GLN A 124 -4.31 7.70 3.39
N ASP A 125 -4.98 6.57 3.12
CA ASP A 125 -4.52 5.25 3.56
C ASP A 125 -3.14 4.91 2.99
N LEU A 126 -2.93 5.10 1.68
CA LEU A 126 -1.62 4.91 1.04
C LEU A 126 -0.53 5.78 1.67
N GLN A 127 -0.81 7.05 1.97
CA GLN A 127 0.12 7.95 2.64
C GLN A 127 0.48 7.44 4.04
N GLN A 128 -0.51 7.00 4.81
CA GLN A 128 -0.30 6.44 6.14
C GLN A 128 0.51 5.14 6.09
N ARG A 129 0.28 4.30 5.08
CA ARG A 129 1.04 3.06 4.87
C ARG A 129 2.49 3.33 4.54
N VAL A 130 2.77 4.27 3.64
CA VAL A 130 4.15 4.71 3.36
C VAL A 130 4.81 5.25 4.62
N ALA A 131 4.13 6.12 5.38
CA ALA A 131 4.67 6.64 6.64
C ALA A 131 4.94 5.54 7.68
N HIS A 132 4.08 4.52 7.74
CA HIS A 132 4.29 3.35 8.61
C HIS A 132 5.58 2.61 8.25
N PHE A 133 5.78 2.32 6.96
CA PHE A 133 6.99 1.65 6.48
C PHE A 133 8.25 2.50 6.64
N GLU A 134 8.18 3.82 6.42
CA GLU A 134 9.30 4.73 6.69
C GLU A 134 9.74 4.67 8.16
N LYS A 135 8.77 4.67 9.08
CA LYS A 135 9.07 4.53 10.52
C LYS A 135 9.76 3.20 10.82
N ILE A 136 9.33 2.09 10.22
CA ILE A 136 9.99 0.79 10.38
C ILE A 136 11.41 0.82 9.81
N LEU A 137 11.61 1.42 8.64
CA LEU A 137 12.92 1.55 8.00
C LEU A 137 13.89 2.44 8.80
N GLN A 138 13.37 3.43 9.52
CA GLN A 138 14.16 4.33 10.36
C GLN A 138 14.53 3.70 11.70
N LEU A 139 13.56 3.07 12.37
CA LEU A 139 13.72 2.55 13.74
C LEU A 139 14.28 1.13 13.77
N GLY A 140 13.95 0.32 12.77
CA GLY A 140 14.19 -1.12 12.77
C GLY A 140 13.21 -1.91 13.62
N ARG A 141 13.35 -3.25 13.54
CA ARG A 141 12.49 -4.23 14.23
C ARG A 141 12.44 -4.03 15.74
N GLU A 142 13.59 -3.85 16.37
CA GLU A 142 13.72 -3.82 17.83
C GLU A 142 13.09 -2.58 18.47
N LYS A 143 13.13 -1.45 17.76
CA LYS A 143 12.61 -0.16 18.23
C LYS A 143 11.22 0.17 17.71
N THR A 144 10.56 -0.77 17.03
CA THR A 144 9.17 -0.63 16.57
C THR A 144 8.26 -1.48 17.45
N PRO A 145 7.59 -0.89 18.48
CA PRO A 145 6.77 -1.65 19.41
C PRO A 145 5.38 -2.01 18.85
N THR A 146 4.89 -1.26 17.85
CA THR A 146 3.53 -1.39 17.33
C THR A 146 3.50 -1.45 15.81
N TYR A 147 2.67 -2.36 15.29
CA TYR A 147 2.44 -2.55 13.86
C TYR A 147 0.98 -2.29 13.52
N TRP A 148 0.73 -1.52 12.48
CA TRP A 148 -0.61 -1.38 11.92
C TRP A 148 -0.83 -2.52 10.93
N LEU A 149 -1.60 -3.54 11.35
CA LEU A 149 -1.79 -4.74 10.53
C LEU A 149 -2.41 -4.45 9.15
N GLY A 150 -3.25 -3.42 9.04
CA GLY A 150 -3.84 -2.99 7.77
C GLY A 150 -2.84 -2.40 6.78
N ALA A 151 -1.64 -2.02 7.23
CA ALA A 151 -0.61 -1.49 6.33
C ALA A 151 0.06 -2.55 5.46
N PHE A 152 0.05 -3.80 5.93
CA PHE A 152 0.74 -4.92 5.29
C PHE A 152 -0.16 -5.58 4.25
N HIS A 153 0.43 -5.95 3.12
CA HIS A 153 -0.19 -6.84 2.15
C HIS A 153 -0.37 -8.24 2.74
N ASN A 154 0.62 -8.75 3.48
CA ASN A 154 0.56 -10.06 4.14
C ASN A 154 0.62 -9.95 5.68
N PRO A 155 -0.46 -9.53 6.36
CA PRO A 155 -0.49 -9.43 7.83
C PRO A 155 -0.36 -10.81 8.52
N LYS A 156 -0.85 -11.89 7.89
CA LYS A 156 -0.67 -13.25 8.40
C LYS A 156 0.79 -13.70 8.38
N GLY A 157 1.55 -13.26 7.38
CA GLY A 157 2.98 -13.46 7.27
C GLY A 157 3.74 -12.78 8.40
N LEU A 158 3.38 -11.52 8.71
CA LEU A 158 3.93 -10.81 9.86
C LEU A 158 3.68 -11.57 11.17
N LEU A 159 2.43 -11.98 11.42
CA LEU A 159 2.10 -12.73 12.64
C LEU A 159 2.88 -14.05 12.71
N SER A 160 2.92 -14.83 11.62
CA SER A 160 3.70 -16.07 11.56
C SER A 160 5.18 -15.85 11.90
N LEU A 161 5.75 -14.76 11.40
CA LEU A 161 7.13 -14.38 11.67
C LEU A 161 7.36 -14.03 13.14
N LEU A 162 6.46 -13.24 13.74
CA LEU A 162 6.52 -12.91 15.17
C LEU A 162 6.39 -14.16 16.04
N LYS A 163 5.55 -15.11 15.65
CA LYS A 163 5.42 -16.41 16.32
C LYS A 163 6.72 -17.20 16.27
N GLN A 164 7.35 -17.30 15.11
CA GLN A 164 8.63 -17.99 14.94
C GLN A 164 9.74 -17.33 15.76
N GLU A 165 9.78 -15.99 15.79
CA GLU A 165 10.72 -15.25 16.62
C GLU A 165 10.53 -15.55 18.11
N ALA A 166 9.28 -15.61 18.59
CA ALA A 166 8.98 -15.96 19.97
C ALA A 166 9.38 -17.42 20.31
N ILE A 167 9.09 -18.37 19.42
CA ILE A 167 9.51 -19.78 19.58
C ILE A 167 11.03 -19.89 19.67
N ARG A 168 11.76 -19.18 18.80
CA ARG A 168 13.22 -19.20 18.79
C ARG A 168 13.77 -18.69 20.13
N ARG A 169 13.30 -17.52 20.58
CA ARG A 169 13.72 -16.92 21.87
C ARG A 169 13.34 -17.80 23.08
N TYR A 170 12.21 -18.51 23.01
CA TYR A 170 11.81 -19.43 24.08
C TYR A 170 12.73 -20.64 24.12
N SER A 171 12.95 -21.30 22.98
CA SER A 171 13.82 -22.46 22.86
C SER A 171 15.26 -22.16 23.30
N GLU A 172 15.80 -21.00 22.91
CA GLU A 172 17.13 -20.52 23.35
C GLU A 172 17.23 -20.37 24.88
N ARG A 173 16.12 -20.06 25.57
CA ARG A 173 16.09 -19.84 27.02
C ARG A 173 15.82 -21.11 27.82
N THR A 174 14.99 -22.01 27.33
CA THR A 174 14.50 -23.17 28.10
C THR A 174 15.05 -24.51 27.64
N GLY A 175 15.67 -24.56 26.45
CA GLY A 175 16.11 -25.81 25.82
C GLY A 175 14.96 -26.68 25.28
N ASN A 176 13.71 -26.23 25.41
CA ASN A 176 12.52 -26.99 25.05
C ASN A 176 11.74 -26.30 23.92
N ALA A 177 11.31 -27.09 22.93
CA ALA A 177 10.46 -26.64 21.85
C ALA A 177 8.98 -26.96 22.16
N GLU A 178 8.36 -26.18 23.04
CA GLU A 178 6.93 -26.30 23.30
C GLU A 178 6.08 -25.59 22.23
N SER A 179 4.82 -26.02 22.10
CA SER A 179 3.86 -25.41 21.17
C SER A 179 3.44 -24.04 21.67
N VAL A 180 3.78 -22.98 20.93
CA VAL A 180 3.36 -21.60 21.23
C VAL A 180 2.03 -21.30 20.54
N VAL A 181 1.09 -20.73 21.30
CA VAL A 181 -0.22 -20.28 20.83
C VAL A 181 -0.33 -18.75 21.00
N PHE A 182 -1.00 -18.08 20.07
CA PHE A 182 -1.31 -16.66 20.23
C PHE A 182 -2.34 -16.48 21.34
N LYS A 183 -2.01 -15.62 22.31
CA LYS A 183 -2.95 -15.08 23.28
C LYS A 183 -3.09 -13.59 23.02
N THR A 184 -4.32 -13.10 22.93
CA THR A 184 -4.61 -11.68 22.71
C THR A 184 -5.23 -11.11 23.98
N GLU A 185 -4.71 -9.98 24.42
CA GLU A 185 -5.27 -9.19 25.52
C GLU A 185 -5.66 -7.82 24.97
N ILE A 186 -6.89 -7.38 25.22
CA ILE A 186 -7.37 -6.07 24.78
C ILE A 186 -6.82 -5.04 25.77
N THR A 187 -5.92 -4.18 25.30
CA THR A 187 -5.43 -3.07 26.11
C THR A 187 -6.52 -2.01 26.26
N GLN A 188 -6.60 -1.38 27.42
CA GLN A 188 -7.40 -0.16 27.56
C GLN A 188 -6.68 0.97 26.84
N ARG A 189 -7.44 1.85 26.19
CA ARG A 189 -6.88 3.09 25.69
C ARG A 189 -6.46 3.91 26.90
N ASP A 190 -5.18 4.26 27.00
CA ASP A 190 -4.74 5.23 28.01
C ASP A 190 -5.62 6.47 27.89
N LYS A 191 -6.22 6.88 29.00
CA LYS A 191 -6.93 8.16 29.06
C LYS A 191 -5.86 9.23 28.90
N GLU A 192 -5.99 10.07 27.87
CA GLU A 192 -5.21 11.30 27.74
C GLU A 192 -5.28 12.14 29.02
#